data_AF-A0A964ZC83-F1
#
_entry.id   AF-A0A964ZC83-F1
#
_cell.length_a   1.000
_cell.length_b   1.000
_cell.length_c   1.000
_cell.angle_alpha   90.00
_cell.angle_beta   90.00
_cell.angle_gamma   90.00
#
_symmetry.space_group_name_H-M   'P 1'
#
loop_
_entity.id
_entity.type
_entity.pdbx_description
1 polymer ?
#
loop_
_entity_poly.entity_id
_entity_poly.type
_entity_poly.pdbx_seq_one_letter_code
_entity_poly.pdbx_strand_id
1 'polypeptide(L)'
;MATNGAAIVPHRHALGLPAGSVRAMLALGVLGYLWLLLQLMITQDAAIAAELLIRQEASLSFVYMNILMVLMLSHFFSAHGHTIGGNRNTSSPLWLPRGTLRFLILVGYLSLAVWSYRQREAFKLPDNAPILLMLTILIASFSVGFVLTVVIRFISGGRLPPWILDIQAWFALLALVLLGVVLLVRLVINTSVNLESQIGLVMPEAILAGIVGFYFGSRS
;
A
#
# COMPACT_ATOMS: atom_id res chain seq x y z
N MET A 1 -42.14 -31.41 12.73
CA MET A 1 -40.81 -31.04 13.28
C MET A 1 -40.26 -29.93 12.38
N ALA A 2 -40.43 -28.66 12.77
CA ALA A 2 -40.08 -27.52 11.93
C ALA A 2 -38.57 -27.28 12.01
N THR A 3 -37.87 -27.44 10.89
CA THR A 3 -36.47 -27.02 10.78
C THR A 3 -36.43 -25.49 10.77
N ASN A 4 -36.06 -24.90 11.89
CA ASN A 4 -35.77 -23.47 12.00
C ASN A 4 -34.74 -23.11 10.92
N GLY A 5 -35.19 -22.45 9.86
CA GLY A 5 -34.33 -21.87 8.84
C GLY A 5 -33.48 -20.79 9.48
N ALA A 6 -32.28 -21.16 9.92
CA ALA A 6 -31.31 -20.21 10.45
C ALA A 6 -31.01 -19.17 9.36
N ALA A 7 -31.53 -17.95 9.54
CA ALA A 7 -31.24 -16.84 8.64
C ALA A 7 -29.71 -16.66 8.58
N ILE A 8 -29.14 -16.82 7.39
CA ILE A 8 -27.71 -16.60 7.17
C ILE A 8 -27.48 -15.09 7.32
N VAL A 9 -26.96 -14.67 8.46
CA VAL A 9 -26.61 -13.25 8.69
C VAL A 9 -25.56 -12.84 7.65
N PRO A 10 -25.83 -11.83 6.81
CA PRO A 10 -24.89 -11.40 5.78
C PRO A 10 -23.57 -10.97 6.40
N HIS A 11 -22.46 -11.46 5.86
CA HIS A 11 -21.13 -11.07 6.30
C HIS A 11 -20.89 -9.60 5.91
N ARG A 12 -20.88 -8.69 6.88
CA ARG A 12 -20.60 -7.27 6.61
C ARG A 12 -19.12 -7.05 6.31
N HIS A 13 -18.84 -6.27 5.27
CA HIS A 13 -17.50 -5.85 4.91
C HIS A 13 -17.19 -4.46 5.51
N ALA A 14 -15.90 -4.15 5.62
CA ALA A 14 -15.44 -2.89 6.21
C ALA A 14 -16.09 -1.69 5.50
N LEU A 15 -16.62 -0.75 6.29
CA LEU A 15 -17.30 0.47 5.86
C LEU A 15 -18.57 0.24 5.02
N GLY A 16 -19.11 -0.99 5.00
CA GLY A 16 -20.22 -1.35 4.13
C GLY A 16 -19.88 -1.39 2.64
N LEU A 17 -18.60 -1.24 2.28
CA LEU A 17 -18.14 -1.30 0.90
C LEU A 17 -18.00 -2.75 0.41
N PRO A 18 -18.08 -3.01 -0.91
CA PRO A 18 -17.83 -4.33 -1.46
C PRO A 18 -16.46 -4.89 -1.03
N ALA A 19 -16.39 -6.22 -0.85
CA ALA A 19 -15.18 -6.89 -0.42
C ALA A 19 -13.97 -6.48 -1.26
N GLY A 20 -12.92 -5.99 -0.59
CA GLY A 20 -11.66 -5.62 -1.24
C GLY A 20 -11.59 -4.20 -1.81
N SER A 21 -12.64 -3.38 -1.73
CA SER A 21 -12.62 -1.99 -2.23
C SER A 21 -11.57 -1.13 -1.51
N VAL A 22 -11.42 -1.27 -0.19
CA VAL A 22 -10.38 -0.55 0.57
C VAL A 22 -8.97 -0.97 0.14
N ARG A 23 -8.72 -2.29 0.02
CA ARG A 23 -7.44 -2.80 -0.49
C ARG A 23 -7.13 -2.29 -1.90
N ALA A 24 -8.15 -2.21 -2.76
CA ALA A 24 -8.04 -1.68 -4.11
C ALA A 24 -7.58 -0.23 -4.11
N MET A 25 -8.24 0.61 -3.31
CA MET A 25 -7.94 2.03 -3.20
C MET A 25 -6.54 2.27 -2.62
N LEU A 26 -6.14 1.50 -1.60
CA LEU A 26 -4.78 1.54 -1.07
C LEU A 26 -3.74 1.15 -2.13
N ALA A 27 -3.95 0.05 -2.86
CA ALA A 27 -3.03 -0.41 -3.89
C ALA A 27 -2.91 0.59 -5.04
N LEU A 28 -4.03 1.14 -5.52
CA LEU A 28 -4.00 2.19 -6.53
C LEU A 28 -3.32 3.47 -6.02
N GLY A 29 -3.57 3.83 -4.76
CA GLY A 29 -2.94 5.00 -4.13
C GLY A 29 -1.42 4.85 -4.02
N VAL A 30 -0.93 3.71 -3.54
CA VAL A 30 0.51 3.41 -3.46
C VAL A 30 1.12 3.30 -4.87
N LEU A 31 0.40 2.74 -5.85
CA LEU A 31 0.85 2.70 -7.24
C LEU A 31 0.99 4.12 -7.83
N GLY A 32 -0.02 4.95 -7.64
CA GLY A 32 0.00 6.35 -8.06
C GLY A 32 1.11 7.14 -7.38
N TYR A 33 1.33 6.91 -6.08
CA TYR A 33 2.44 7.47 -5.32
C TYR A 33 3.80 7.12 -5.94
N LEU A 34 4.02 5.84 -6.26
CA LEU A 34 5.25 5.39 -6.93
C LEU A 34 5.44 6.02 -8.30
N TRP A 35 4.38 6.13 -9.10
CA TRP A 35 4.42 6.79 -10.42
C TRP A 35 4.75 8.28 -10.32
N LEU A 36 4.21 8.98 -9.33
CA LEU A 36 4.48 10.40 -9.12
C LEU A 36 5.90 10.65 -8.61
N LEU A 37 6.42 9.78 -7.72
CA LEU A 37 7.84 9.79 -7.36
C LEU A 37 8.72 9.55 -8.60
N LEU A 38 8.34 8.59 -9.44
CA LEU A 38 9.06 8.32 -10.69
C LEU A 38 9.07 9.53 -11.59
N GLN A 39 7.93 10.20 -11.77
CA GLN A 39 7.79 11.39 -12.58
C GLN A 39 8.71 12.51 -12.06
N LEU A 40 8.75 12.73 -10.74
CA LEU A 40 9.63 13.71 -10.12
C LEU A 40 11.10 13.44 -10.47
N MET A 41 11.52 12.17 -10.43
CA MET A 41 12.89 11.76 -10.77
C MET A 41 13.23 11.99 -12.25
N ILE A 42 12.25 11.87 -13.15
CA ILE A 42 12.44 12.05 -14.60
C ILE A 42 12.53 13.52 -14.98
N THR A 43 11.69 14.37 -14.37
CA THR A 43 11.55 15.79 -14.77
C THR A 43 12.66 16.70 -14.28
N GLN A 44 13.42 16.29 -13.27
CA GLN A 44 14.53 17.07 -12.74
C GLN A 44 15.76 16.90 -13.64
N ASP A 45 16.45 18.00 -13.94
CA ASP A 45 17.61 18.03 -14.83
C ASP A 45 18.73 17.12 -14.29
N ALA A 46 19.40 16.31 -15.11
CA ALA A 46 20.21 15.17 -14.63
C ALA A 46 21.30 15.52 -13.60
N ALA A 47 21.85 16.74 -13.64
CA ALA A 47 22.82 17.23 -12.65
C ALA A 47 22.16 17.61 -11.31
N ILE A 48 21.01 18.28 -11.34
CA ILE A 48 20.23 18.67 -10.16
C ILE A 48 19.49 17.45 -9.59
N ALA A 49 19.01 16.56 -10.44
CA ALA A 49 18.41 15.28 -10.12
C ALA A 49 19.43 14.33 -9.49
N ALA A 50 20.69 14.31 -9.95
CA ALA A 50 21.75 13.54 -9.30
C ALA A 50 22.08 14.11 -7.92
N GLU A 51 22.16 15.44 -7.77
CA GLU A 51 22.40 16.07 -6.46
C GLU A 51 21.20 15.90 -5.50
N LEU A 52 19.98 15.96 -6.02
CA LEU A 52 18.75 15.61 -5.31
C LEU A 52 18.69 14.10 -5.03
N LEU A 53 19.09 13.19 -5.89
CA LEU A 53 19.09 11.74 -5.62
C LEU A 53 20.17 11.34 -4.60
N ILE A 54 21.31 12.03 -4.63
CA ILE A 54 22.42 11.84 -3.70
C ILE A 54 22.11 12.46 -2.32
N ARG A 55 21.33 13.55 -2.26
CA ARG A 55 20.85 14.14 -0.98
C ARG A 55 19.50 13.60 -0.50
N GLN A 56 18.58 13.22 -1.39
CA GLN A 56 17.18 12.95 -1.05
C GLN A 56 16.93 11.46 -0.86
N GLU A 57 16.59 11.14 0.38
CA GLU A 57 15.29 10.62 0.79
C GLU A 57 14.34 10.01 -0.26
N ALA A 58 14.13 10.63 -1.44
CA ALA A 58 13.22 10.17 -2.47
C ALA A 58 13.58 8.80 -3.06
N SER A 59 14.88 8.48 -3.19
CA SER A 59 15.32 7.15 -3.63
C SER A 59 14.95 6.08 -2.61
N LEU A 60 15.10 6.41 -1.34
CA LEU A 60 14.76 5.56 -0.20
C LEU A 60 13.23 5.38 -0.11
N SER A 61 12.46 6.47 -0.21
CA SER A 61 11.00 6.50 -0.35
C SER A 61 10.50 5.56 -1.42
N PHE A 62 11.10 5.66 -2.61
CA PHE A 62 10.75 4.80 -3.73
C PHE A 62 11.01 3.32 -3.41
N VAL A 63 12.15 2.97 -2.82
CA VAL A 63 12.49 1.58 -2.52
C VAL A 63 11.51 0.94 -1.53
N TYR A 64 11.25 1.52 -0.35
CA TYR A 64 10.34 0.85 0.58
C TYR A 64 8.89 0.89 0.11
N MET A 65 8.45 1.93 -0.61
CA MET A 65 7.12 1.93 -1.24
C MET A 65 7.00 0.84 -2.30
N ASN A 66 8.08 0.57 -3.04
CA ASN A 66 8.14 -0.54 -3.98
C ASN A 66 8.01 -1.89 -3.25
N ILE A 67 8.70 -2.06 -2.12
CA ILE A 67 8.56 -3.25 -1.27
C ILE A 67 7.13 -3.39 -0.73
N LEU A 68 6.52 -2.30 -0.25
CA LEU A 68 5.12 -2.27 0.19
C LEU A 68 4.20 -2.72 -0.95
N MET A 69 4.41 -2.19 -2.17
CA MET A 69 3.64 -2.60 -3.35
C MET A 69 3.79 -4.10 -3.65
N VAL A 70 5.01 -4.66 -3.57
CA VAL A 70 5.24 -6.10 -3.74
C VAL A 70 4.48 -6.91 -2.70
N LEU A 71 4.50 -6.48 -1.43
CA LEU A 71 3.73 -7.13 -0.35
C LEU A 71 2.22 -7.08 -0.63
N MET A 72 1.71 -5.93 -1.06
CA MET A 72 0.30 -5.76 -1.42
C MET A 72 -0.10 -6.66 -2.58
N LEU A 73 0.73 -6.73 -3.63
CA LEU A 73 0.52 -7.62 -4.78
C LEU A 73 0.54 -9.09 -4.37
N SER A 74 1.55 -9.50 -3.62
CA SER A 74 1.66 -10.86 -3.08
C SER A 74 0.39 -11.26 -2.32
N HIS A 75 -0.08 -10.38 -1.44
CA HIS A 75 -1.34 -10.56 -0.72
C HIS A 75 -2.55 -10.64 -1.66
N PHE A 76 -2.66 -9.73 -2.64
CA PHE A 76 -3.76 -9.69 -3.60
C PHE A 76 -3.86 -10.97 -4.44
N PHE A 77 -2.74 -11.55 -4.86
CA PHE A 77 -2.73 -12.74 -5.69
C PHE A 77 -2.85 -14.03 -4.86
N SER A 78 -2.20 -14.10 -3.70
CA SER A 78 -2.30 -15.25 -2.79
C SER A 78 -3.74 -15.48 -2.30
N ALA A 79 -4.44 -14.41 -1.88
CA ALA A 79 -5.77 -14.53 -1.30
C ALA A 79 -6.88 -14.93 -2.30
N HIS A 80 -6.63 -14.91 -3.60
CA HIS A 80 -7.68 -15.11 -4.62
C HIS A 80 -7.54 -16.40 -5.45
N GLY A 81 -6.45 -17.17 -5.29
CA GLY A 81 -6.27 -18.45 -5.98
C GLY A 81 -7.42 -19.45 -5.76
N HIS A 82 -8.12 -19.36 -4.63
CA HIS A 82 -9.21 -20.28 -4.27
C HIS A 82 -10.62 -19.85 -4.71
N THR A 83 -10.80 -18.71 -5.39
CA THR A 83 -12.13 -18.15 -5.72
C THR A 83 -12.56 -18.30 -7.18
N ILE A 84 -11.76 -18.95 -8.04
CA ILE A 84 -12.00 -19.05 -9.48
C ILE A 84 -13.22 -19.95 -9.84
N GLY A 85 -13.73 -20.77 -8.91
CA GLY A 85 -14.88 -21.66 -9.17
C GLY A 85 -16.23 -21.24 -8.58
N GLY A 86 -16.31 -20.16 -7.81
CA GLY A 86 -17.50 -19.83 -7.02
C GLY A 86 -18.42 -18.82 -7.70
N ASN A 87 -19.50 -19.28 -8.34
CA ASN A 87 -20.55 -18.47 -8.96
C ASN A 87 -21.42 -17.72 -7.92
N ARG A 88 -20.82 -16.90 -7.05
CA ARG A 88 -21.55 -16.05 -6.09
C ARG A 88 -21.64 -14.63 -6.66
N ASN A 89 -22.87 -14.13 -6.69
CA ASN A 89 -23.29 -12.84 -7.20
C ASN A 89 -22.85 -11.67 -6.28
N THR A 90 -21.58 -11.66 -5.84
CA THR A 90 -21.02 -10.59 -5.03
C THR A 90 -20.58 -9.45 -5.94
N SER A 91 -21.05 -8.24 -5.68
CA SER A 91 -20.66 -7.02 -6.39
C SER A 91 -19.15 -6.87 -6.43
N SER A 92 -18.62 -6.50 -7.59
CA SER A 92 -17.18 -6.33 -7.79
C SER A 92 -16.64 -5.13 -6.97
N PRO A 93 -15.35 -5.16 -6.59
CA PRO A 93 -14.73 -4.02 -5.94
C PRO A 93 -14.81 -2.81 -6.88
N LEU A 94 -15.31 -1.68 -6.38
CA LEU A 94 -15.47 -0.41 -7.13
C LEU A 94 -16.39 -0.49 -8.35
N TRP A 95 -17.29 -1.50 -8.45
CA TRP A 95 -18.21 -1.68 -9.58
C TRP A 95 -17.54 -1.89 -10.95
N LEU A 96 -16.23 -2.16 -10.98
CA LEU A 96 -15.51 -2.49 -12.21
C LEU A 96 -15.69 -3.97 -12.60
N PRO A 97 -15.55 -4.36 -13.88
CA PRO A 97 -15.54 -5.77 -14.26
C PRO A 97 -14.50 -6.55 -13.43
N ARG A 98 -14.86 -7.79 -13.05
CA ARG A 98 -13.99 -8.63 -12.22
C ARG A 98 -12.64 -8.81 -12.91
N GLY A 99 -11.56 -8.51 -12.20
CA GLY A 99 -10.21 -8.64 -12.71
C GLY A 99 -9.62 -7.36 -13.30
N THR A 100 -10.42 -6.38 -13.73
CA THR A 100 -9.91 -5.13 -14.32
C THR A 100 -8.94 -4.40 -13.40
N LEU A 101 -9.30 -4.29 -12.12
CA LEU A 101 -8.46 -3.66 -11.12
C LEU A 101 -7.11 -4.39 -10.95
N ARG A 102 -7.12 -5.73 -10.88
CA ARG A 102 -5.89 -6.50 -10.72
C ARG A 102 -5.00 -6.36 -11.95
N PHE A 103 -5.62 -6.41 -13.14
CA PHE A 103 -4.92 -6.19 -14.40
C PHE A 103 -4.28 -4.80 -14.42
N LEU A 104 -5.01 -3.75 -14.04
CA LEU A 104 -4.50 -2.38 -13.99
C LEU A 104 -3.32 -2.25 -13.02
N ILE A 105 -3.45 -2.75 -11.79
CA ILE A 105 -2.37 -2.68 -10.81
C ILE A 105 -1.16 -3.49 -11.29
N LEU A 106 -1.37 -4.69 -11.84
CA LEU A 106 -0.29 -5.55 -12.32
C LEU A 106 0.45 -4.91 -13.50
N VAL A 107 -0.27 -4.45 -14.52
CA VAL A 107 0.32 -3.80 -15.70
C VAL A 107 0.99 -2.49 -15.30
N GLY A 108 0.35 -1.69 -14.44
CA GLY A 108 0.89 -0.42 -13.97
C GLY A 108 2.18 -0.61 -13.17
N TYR A 109 2.24 -1.63 -12.30
CA TYR A 109 3.45 -1.95 -11.54
C TYR A 109 4.53 -2.59 -12.42
N LEU A 110 4.16 -3.50 -13.33
CA LEU A 110 5.11 -4.13 -14.25
C LEU A 110 5.78 -3.09 -15.16
N SER A 111 5.01 -2.12 -15.65
CA SER A 111 5.52 -1.00 -16.44
C SER A 111 6.54 -0.18 -15.65
N LEU A 112 6.22 0.12 -14.39
CA LEU A 112 7.12 0.83 -13.48
C LEU A 112 8.40 0.04 -13.21
N ALA A 113 8.30 -1.27 -12.95
CA ALA A 113 9.44 -2.15 -12.72
C ALA A 113 10.37 -2.26 -13.94
N VAL A 114 9.80 -2.43 -15.14
CA VAL A 114 10.58 -2.48 -16.41
C VAL A 114 11.29 -1.15 -16.64
N TRP A 115 10.63 -0.03 -16.38
CA TRP A 115 11.23 1.28 -16.52
C TRP A 115 12.39 1.48 -15.52
N SER A 116 12.16 1.21 -14.24
CA SER A 116 13.18 1.33 -13.20
C SER A 116 14.39 0.44 -13.45
N TYR A 117 14.18 -0.77 -13.97
CA TYR A 117 15.27 -1.68 -14.34
C TYR A 117 16.15 -1.13 -15.46
N ARG A 118 15.55 -0.48 -16.46
CA ARG A 118 16.31 0.16 -17.56
C ARG A 118 17.14 1.35 -17.05
N GLN A 119 16.64 2.05 -16.04
CA GLN A 119 17.28 3.23 -15.46
C GLN A 119 18.05 2.93 -14.16
N ARG A 120 18.46 1.67 -13.93
CA ARG A 120 19.11 1.23 -12.68
C ARG A 120 20.30 2.09 -12.23
N GLU A 121 21.05 2.66 -13.17
CA GLU A 121 22.22 3.49 -12.87
C GLU A 121 21.84 4.81 -12.17
N ALA A 122 20.60 5.29 -12.38
CA ALA A 122 20.05 6.45 -11.68
C ALA A 122 19.59 6.12 -10.25
N PHE A 123 19.45 4.84 -9.90
CA PHE A 123 18.96 4.37 -8.60
C PHE A 123 20.10 3.85 -7.72
N LYS A 124 21.22 4.56 -7.66
CA LYS A 124 22.29 4.22 -6.70
C LYS A 124 21.83 4.62 -5.30
N LEU A 125 21.71 3.62 -4.44
CA LEU A 125 21.39 3.82 -3.04
C LEU A 125 22.61 4.41 -2.31
N PRO A 126 22.40 5.32 -1.35
CA PRO A 126 23.48 5.73 -0.44
C PRO A 126 24.03 4.52 0.31
N ASP A 127 25.37 4.40 0.44
CA ASP A 127 26.04 3.27 1.11
C ASP A 127 25.60 3.09 2.57
N ASN A 128 25.08 4.15 3.18
CA ASN A 128 24.66 4.27 4.57
C ASN A 128 23.14 4.50 4.70
N ALA A 129 22.36 4.19 3.65
CA ALA A 129 20.91 4.25 3.72
C ALA A 129 20.36 3.25 4.76
N PRO A 130 19.46 3.65 5.67
CA PRO A 130 18.84 2.78 6.67
C PRO A 130 17.78 1.83 6.06
N ILE A 131 18.09 1.18 4.94
CA ILE A 131 17.20 0.27 4.19
C ILE A 131 16.72 -0.84 5.10
N LEU A 132 17.62 -1.43 5.88
CA LEU A 132 17.30 -2.51 6.81
C LEU A 132 16.25 -2.05 7.83
N LEU A 133 16.40 -0.85 8.39
CA LEU A 133 15.46 -0.31 9.37
C LEU A 133 14.08 -0.05 8.77
N MET A 134 13.99 0.44 7.54
CA MET A 134 12.69 0.65 6.89
C MET A 134 12.03 -0.65 6.49
N LEU A 135 12.83 -1.60 6.00
CA LEU A 135 12.39 -2.94 5.70
C LEU A 135 11.86 -3.64 6.95
N THR A 136 12.57 -3.53 8.08
CA THR A 136 12.11 -4.13 9.34
C THR A 136 10.85 -3.45 9.82
N ILE A 137 10.72 -2.12 9.76
CA ILE A 137 9.47 -1.43 10.09
C ILE A 137 8.31 -1.95 9.23
N LEU A 138 8.50 -2.09 7.92
CA LEU A 138 7.46 -2.52 7.00
C LEU A 138 7.04 -3.98 7.24
N ILE A 139 8.02 -4.90 7.30
CA ILE A 139 7.78 -6.33 7.56
C ILE A 139 7.19 -6.52 8.96
N ALA A 140 7.71 -5.81 9.96
CA ALA A 140 7.18 -5.87 11.32
C ALA A 140 5.75 -5.36 11.36
N SER A 141 5.43 -4.22 10.72
CA SER A 141 4.07 -3.68 10.70
C SER A 141 3.09 -4.65 10.04
N PHE A 142 3.45 -5.24 8.90
CA PHE A 142 2.65 -6.27 8.25
C PHE A 142 2.45 -7.50 9.15
N SER A 143 3.53 -8.01 9.74
CA SER A 143 3.51 -9.19 10.61
C SER A 143 2.68 -8.94 11.87
N VAL A 144 2.79 -7.75 12.47
CA VAL A 144 2.00 -7.33 13.63
C VAL A 144 0.52 -7.29 13.27
N GLY A 145 0.16 -6.76 12.09
CA GLY A 145 -1.22 -6.77 11.60
C GLY A 145 -1.79 -8.19 11.49
N PHE A 146 -1.00 -9.11 10.92
CA PHE A 146 -1.37 -10.52 10.77
C PHE A 146 -1.55 -11.20 12.13
N VAL A 147 -0.54 -11.13 13.00
CA VAL A 147 -0.54 -11.77 14.34
C VAL A 147 -1.70 -11.23 15.19
N LEU A 148 -1.90 -9.91 15.22
CA LEU A 148 -2.99 -9.29 15.97
C LEU A 148 -4.35 -9.83 15.52
N THR A 149 -4.55 -9.99 14.21
CA THR A 149 -5.79 -10.50 13.64
C THR A 149 -6.02 -11.96 14.00
N VAL A 150 -4.97 -12.79 13.95
CA VAL A 150 -5.02 -14.19 14.37
C VAL A 150 -5.42 -14.29 15.85
N VAL A 151 -4.80 -13.49 16.72
CA VAL A 151 -5.10 -13.46 18.16
C VAL A 151 -6.54 -13.04 18.43
N ILE A 152 -7.01 -11.94 17.82
CA ILE A 152 -8.39 -11.47 18.00
C ILE A 152 -9.38 -12.51 17.50
N ARG A 153 -9.10 -13.15 16.35
CA ARG A 153 -9.96 -14.20 15.79
C ARG A 153 -10.01 -15.42 16.71
N PHE A 154 -8.88 -15.80 17.31
CA PHE A 154 -8.81 -16.89 18.28
C PHE A 154 -9.66 -16.59 19.53
N ILE A 155 -9.53 -15.40 20.11
CA ILE A 155 -10.27 -14.98 21.31
C ILE A 155 -11.77 -14.82 21.01
N SER A 156 -12.13 -14.35 19.82
CA SER A 156 -13.52 -14.02 19.43
C SER A 156 -14.29 -15.23 18.87
N GLY A 157 -13.84 -16.47 19.11
CA GLY A 157 -14.53 -17.68 18.65
C GLY A 157 -14.54 -17.85 17.12
N GLY A 158 -13.47 -17.43 16.45
CA GLY A 158 -13.27 -17.61 15.01
C GLY A 158 -13.80 -16.50 14.12
N ARG A 159 -14.45 -15.46 14.66
CA ARG A 159 -15.00 -14.32 13.90
C ARG A 159 -14.39 -13.00 14.36
N LEU A 160 -14.00 -12.16 13.40
CA LEU A 160 -13.54 -10.81 13.71
C LEU A 160 -14.73 -9.88 13.97
N PRO A 161 -14.74 -9.12 15.08
CA PRO A 161 -15.74 -8.10 15.32
C PRO A 161 -15.77 -7.06 14.18
N PRO A 162 -16.95 -6.70 13.62
CA PRO A 162 -17.05 -5.79 12.48
C PRO A 162 -16.41 -4.41 12.72
N TRP A 163 -16.58 -3.87 13.93
CA TRP A 163 -16.03 -2.55 14.28
C TRP A 163 -14.50 -2.49 14.20
N ILE A 164 -13.80 -3.60 14.46
CA ILE A 164 -12.33 -3.66 14.32
C ILE A 164 -11.93 -3.54 12.85
N LEU A 165 -12.69 -4.17 11.96
CA LEU A 165 -12.45 -4.09 10.52
C LEU A 165 -12.62 -2.66 10.00
N ASP A 166 -13.64 -1.96 10.51
CA ASP A 166 -13.92 -0.57 10.16
C ASP A 166 -12.81 0.36 10.64
N ILE A 167 -12.38 0.22 11.89
CA ILE A 167 -11.28 1.01 12.47
C ILE A 167 -9.97 0.81 11.68
N GLN A 168 -9.60 -0.44 11.40
CA GLN A 168 -8.40 -0.73 10.61
C GLN A 168 -8.46 -0.10 9.22
N ALA A 169 -9.63 -0.16 8.56
CA ALA A 169 -9.82 0.47 7.26
C ALA A 169 -9.68 1.99 7.34
N TRP A 170 -10.29 2.63 8.35
CA TRP A 170 -10.17 4.08 8.55
C TRP A 170 -8.73 4.53 8.73
N PHE A 171 -7.96 3.86 9.60
CA PHE A 171 -6.55 4.20 9.80
C PHE A 171 -5.71 4.03 8.54
N ALA A 172 -5.94 2.96 7.77
CA ALA A 172 -5.23 2.74 6.52
C ALA A 172 -5.55 3.82 5.47
N LEU A 173 -6.83 4.21 5.36
CA LEU A 173 -7.25 5.26 4.44
C LEU A 173 -6.71 6.63 4.84
N LEU A 174 -6.75 6.95 6.14
CA LEU A 174 -6.15 8.18 6.65
C LEU A 174 -4.64 8.21 6.39
N ALA A 175 -3.94 7.08 6.60
CA ALA A 175 -2.52 6.98 6.31
C ALA A 175 -2.22 7.19 4.82
N LEU A 176 -3.06 6.66 3.92
CA LEU A 176 -2.92 6.91 2.49
C LEU A 176 -3.11 8.40 2.14
N VAL A 177 -4.10 9.06 2.73
CA VAL A 177 -4.32 10.50 2.53
C VAL A 177 -3.10 11.30 3.01
N LEU A 178 -2.56 10.97 4.17
CA LEU A 178 -1.36 11.61 4.71
C LEU A 178 -0.12 11.34 3.84
N LEU A 179 0.01 10.14 3.26
CA LEU A 179 1.04 9.88 2.24
C LEU A 179 0.86 10.80 1.03
N GLY A 180 -0.38 11.00 0.57
CA GLY A 180 -0.70 11.98 -0.47
C GLY A 180 -0.26 13.40 -0.10
N VAL A 181 -0.46 13.82 1.15
CA VAL A 181 0.02 15.13 1.65
C VAL A 181 1.55 15.20 1.65
N VAL A 182 2.23 14.16 2.15
CA VAL A 182 3.70 14.07 2.12
C VAL A 182 4.23 14.19 0.69
N LEU A 183 3.58 13.51 -0.26
CA LEU A 183 3.92 13.59 -1.67
C LEU A 183 3.73 15.01 -2.22
N LEU A 184 2.61 15.66 -1.91
CA LEU A 184 2.35 17.03 -2.33
C LEU A 184 3.39 18.01 -1.77
N VAL A 185 3.76 17.87 -0.49
CA VAL A 185 4.85 18.66 0.10
C VAL A 185 6.15 18.43 -0.66
N ARG A 186 6.47 17.18 -1.00
CA ARG A 186 7.68 16.86 -1.78
C ARG A 186 7.63 17.44 -3.20
N LEU A 187 6.48 17.38 -3.86
CA LEU A 187 6.30 17.80 -5.26
C LEU A 187 6.13 19.31 -5.45
N VAL A 188 5.59 20.02 -4.47
CA VAL A 188 5.23 21.44 -4.58
C VAL A 188 6.13 22.31 -3.71
N ILE A 189 6.34 21.92 -2.46
CA ILE A 189 7.09 22.74 -1.50
C ILE A 189 8.58 22.51 -1.67
N ASN A 190 9.05 21.27 -1.58
CA ASN A 190 10.50 20.99 -1.65
C ASN A 190 11.12 21.31 -3.02
N THR A 191 10.33 21.37 -4.09
CA THR A 191 10.78 21.83 -5.42
C THR A 191 10.93 23.34 -5.52
N SER A 192 10.27 24.11 -4.63
CA SER A 192 10.27 25.57 -4.64
C SER A 192 11.27 26.20 -3.66
N VAL A 193 11.79 25.40 -2.72
CA VAL A 193 12.65 25.85 -1.62
C VAL A 193 14.11 25.43 -1.87
N ASN A 194 15.06 26.23 -1.40
CA ASN A 194 16.49 25.92 -1.44
C ASN A 194 16.80 24.57 -0.77
N LEU A 195 17.83 23.87 -1.28
CA LEU A 195 18.25 22.53 -0.85
C LEU A 195 18.48 22.39 0.66
N GLU A 196 18.95 23.45 1.33
CA GLU A 196 19.25 23.44 2.77
C GLU A 196 18.01 23.54 3.68
N SER A 197 16.87 24.00 3.13
CA SER A 197 15.63 24.17 3.88
C SER A 197 14.57 23.13 3.51
N GLN A 198 14.96 22.06 2.81
CA GLN A 198 14.04 20.98 2.49
C GLN A 198 13.65 20.21 3.75
N ILE A 199 12.36 19.91 3.86
CA ILE A 199 11.82 19.15 5.00
C ILE A 199 12.11 17.67 4.77
N GLY A 200 12.80 17.04 5.73
CA GLY A 200 13.00 15.59 5.76
C GLY A 200 11.70 14.89 6.11
N LEU A 201 11.17 14.08 5.19
CA LEU A 201 9.86 13.44 5.30
C LEU A 201 9.95 11.91 5.35
N VAL A 202 11.15 11.36 5.36
CA VAL A 202 11.38 9.91 5.29
C VAL A 202 10.76 9.16 6.46
N MET A 203 10.97 9.60 7.69
CA MET A 203 10.44 8.90 8.86
C MET A 203 8.90 8.90 8.92
N PRO A 204 8.19 10.03 8.77
CA PRO A 204 6.73 10.00 8.75
C PRO A 204 6.20 9.18 7.57
N GLU A 205 6.85 9.23 6.41
CA GLU A 205 6.45 8.43 5.25
C GLU A 205 6.61 6.92 5.51
N ALA A 206 7.71 6.48 6.12
CA ALA A 206 7.93 5.09 6.52
C ALA A 206 6.90 4.60 7.57
N ILE A 207 6.55 5.45 8.55
CA ILE A 207 5.50 5.13 9.54
C ILE A 207 4.15 4.96 8.85
N LEU A 208 3.78 5.89 7.96
CA LEU A 208 2.50 5.83 7.23
C LEU A 208 2.45 4.62 6.30
N ALA A 209 3.54 4.31 5.61
CA ALA A 209 3.69 3.07 4.82
C ALA A 209 3.53 1.83 5.70
N GLY A 210 4.11 1.84 6.91
CA GLY A 210 3.93 0.81 7.92
C GLY A 210 2.47 0.62 8.32
N ILE A 211 1.71 1.70 8.55
CA ILE A 211 0.27 1.62 8.86
C ILE A 211 -0.52 0.99 7.71
N VAL A 212 -0.20 1.35 6.45
CA VAL A 212 -0.79 0.70 5.28
C VAL A 212 -0.40 -0.78 5.22
N GLY A 213 0.87 -1.11 5.46
CA GLY A 213 1.35 -2.49 5.51
C GLY A 213 0.66 -3.33 6.60
N PHE A 214 0.47 -2.75 7.79
CA PHE A 214 -0.27 -3.34 8.90
C PHE A 214 -1.69 -3.71 8.49
N TYR A 215 -2.39 -2.84 7.75
CA TYR A 215 -3.72 -3.15 7.24
C TYR A 215 -3.73 -4.34 6.28
N PHE A 216 -2.73 -4.46 5.40
CA PHE A 216 -2.64 -5.64 4.52
C PHE A 216 -2.33 -6.92 5.30
N GLY A 217 -1.46 -6.82 6.31
CA GLY A 217 -1.19 -7.90 7.25
C GLY A 217 -2.45 -8.36 7.97
N SER A 218 -3.25 -7.43 8.48
CA SER A 218 -4.48 -7.74 9.22
C SER A 218 -5.61 -8.33 8.37
N ARG A 219 -5.49 -8.29 7.05
CA ARG A 219 -6.46 -8.86 6.10
C ARG A 219 -5.96 -10.13 5.44
N SER A 220 -4.75 -10.58 5.78
CA SER A 220 -4.15 -11.88 5.38
C SER A 220 -4.71 -13.00 6.24
#